data_AF-A0A9Q4GDF9-F1
#
_entry.id   AF-A0A9Q4GDF9-F1
#
_cell.length_a   1.000
_cell.length_b   1.000
_cell.length_c   1.000
_cell.angle_alpha   90.00
_cell.angle_beta   90.00
_cell.angle_gamma   90.00
#
_symmetry.space_group_name_H-M   'P 1'
#
loop_
_entity.id
_entity.type
_entity.pdbx_description
1 polymer ?
#
loop_
_entity_poly.entity_id
_entity_poly.type
_entity_poly.pdbx_seq_one_letter_code
_entity_poly.pdbx_strand_id
1 'polypeptide(L)'
;MNRNQEYQENIKNTIVSKRTVMVDKAFHYRCTTCGHEEVMWLEKGLENFGRPGHQPVPFSISCKYKGCRGFMNHVDFHKDLYLGESRPLKKGESWFEYDYKNPSGCGDPHKMWLKEENKNA
;
A
#
# COMPACT_ATOMS: atom_id res chain seq x y z
N MET A 1 -7.23 30.10 8.11
CA MET A 1 -6.42 28.93 8.52
C MET A 1 -5.13 29.45 9.14
N ASN A 2 -4.72 28.92 10.29
CA ASN A 2 -3.58 29.44 11.05
C ASN A 2 -2.26 29.01 10.39
N ARG A 3 -1.39 29.97 10.06
CA ARG A 3 -0.08 29.75 9.40
C ARG A 3 0.82 28.77 10.18
N ASN A 4 0.62 28.68 11.51
CA ASN A 4 1.31 27.72 12.35
C ASN A 4 0.77 26.29 12.23
N GLN A 5 -0.51 26.09 11.91
CA GLN A 5 -1.06 24.74 11.69
C GLN A 5 -0.55 24.16 10.37
N GLU A 6 -0.54 24.97 9.31
CA GLU A 6 -0.02 24.59 7.99
C GLU A 6 1.47 24.24 8.03
N TYR A 7 2.28 25.01 8.77
CA TYR A 7 3.71 24.71 8.96
C TYR A 7 3.94 23.41 9.73
N GLN A 8 3.15 23.15 10.77
CA GLN A 8 3.25 21.92 11.57
C GLN A 8 2.74 20.69 10.79
N GLU A 9 1.71 20.83 9.96
CA GLU A 9 1.27 19.80 9.02
C GLU A 9 2.32 19.53 7.93
N ASN A 10 2.96 20.58 7.39
CA ASN A 10 4.02 20.42 6.40
C ASN A 10 5.25 19.72 6.98
N ILE A 11 5.66 20.03 8.22
CA ILE A 11 6.74 19.30 8.90
C ILE A 11 6.34 17.85 9.17
N LYS A 12 5.13 17.59 9.67
CA LYS A 12 4.64 16.22 9.87
C LYS A 12 4.62 15.44 8.55
N ASN A 13 4.12 16.03 7.47
CA ASN A 13 4.10 15.42 6.15
C ASN A 13 5.52 15.17 5.59
N THR A 14 6.47 16.07 5.86
CA THR A 14 7.88 15.93 5.44
C THR A 14 8.64 14.89 6.27
N ILE A 15 8.33 14.73 7.56
CA ILE A 15 8.95 13.71 8.42
C ILE A 15 8.34 12.34 8.14
N VAL A 16 7.03 12.27 7.87
CA VAL A 16 6.37 11.05 7.39
C VAL A 16 6.91 10.65 6.01
N SER A 17 7.32 11.60 5.15
CA SER A 17 7.97 11.31 3.87
C SER A 17 9.48 10.95 3.97
N LYS A 18 10.09 11.00 5.16
CA LYS A 18 11.52 10.69 5.36
C LYS A 18 11.83 9.23 5.65
N ARG A 19 10.83 8.37 5.85
CA ARG A 19 11.07 6.93 6.07
C ARG A 19 11.24 6.21 4.74
N THR A 20 12.34 5.49 4.57
CA THR A 20 12.49 4.57 3.43
C THR A 20 11.58 3.37 3.67
N VAL A 21 10.50 3.27 2.90
CA VAL A 21 9.60 2.11 2.95
C VAL A 21 10.34 0.91 2.39
N MET A 22 10.44 -0.16 3.18
CA MET A 22 11.07 -1.41 2.78
C MET A 22 9.99 -2.44 2.50
N VAL A 23 10.03 -3.05 1.33
CA VAL A 23 9.05 -4.05 0.88
C VAL A 23 9.71 -5.41 0.72
N ASP A 24 8.99 -6.47 1.04
CA ASP A 24 9.46 -7.86 0.91
C ASP A 24 8.52 -8.76 0.10
N LYS A 25 7.28 -8.31 -0.13
CA LYS A 25 6.28 -9.07 -0.90
C LYS A 25 5.52 -8.16 -1.87
N ALA A 26 4.87 -8.74 -2.87
CA ALA A 26 3.87 -8.03 -3.67
C ALA A 26 2.76 -8.96 -4.15
N PHE A 27 1.54 -8.43 -4.17
CA PHE A 27 0.33 -9.11 -4.59
C PHE A 27 -0.27 -8.47 -5.83
N HIS A 28 -0.92 -9.28 -6.66
CA HIS A 28 -1.58 -8.83 -7.88
C HIS A 28 -3.06 -8.58 -7.63
N TYR A 29 -3.55 -7.37 -7.94
CA TYR A 29 -4.96 -7.02 -7.83
C TYR A 29 -5.55 -6.77 -9.21
N ARG A 30 -6.75 -7.32 -9.48
CA ARG A 30 -7.47 -7.08 -10.74
C ARG A 30 -8.91 -6.65 -10.50
N CYS A 31 -9.35 -5.59 -11.17
CA CYS A 31 -10.72 -5.12 -11.14
C CYS A 31 -11.66 -6.07 -11.87
N THR A 32 -12.71 -6.54 -11.22
CA THR A 32 -13.73 -7.39 -11.84
C THR A 32 -14.65 -6.62 -12.78
N THR A 33 -14.69 -5.28 -12.69
CA THR A 33 -15.54 -4.41 -13.51
C THR A 33 -14.84 -3.89 -14.76
N CYS A 34 -13.63 -3.33 -14.64
CA CYS A 34 -12.92 -2.71 -15.76
C CYS A 34 -11.66 -3.47 -16.21
N GLY A 35 -11.29 -4.56 -15.52
CA GLY A 35 -10.11 -5.35 -15.84
C GLY A 35 -8.77 -4.71 -15.47
N HIS A 36 -8.76 -3.47 -14.96
CA HIS A 36 -7.52 -2.81 -14.52
C HIS A 36 -6.76 -3.66 -13.51
N GLU A 37 -5.44 -3.72 -13.67
CA GLU A 37 -4.53 -4.47 -12.80
C GLU A 37 -3.59 -3.54 -12.07
N GLU A 38 -3.26 -3.89 -10.84
CA GLU A 38 -2.26 -3.22 -10.04
C GLU A 38 -1.42 -4.22 -9.27
N VAL A 39 -0.11 -3.97 -9.20
CA VAL A 39 0.79 -4.69 -8.29
C VAL A 39 0.92 -3.87 -7.01
N MET A 40 0.51 -4.47 -5.90
CA MET A 40 0.58 -3.87 -4.58
C MET A 40 1.77 -4.46 -3.82
N TRP A 41 2.81 -3.66 -3.60
CA TRP A 41 3.92 -4.05 -2.74
C TRP A 41 3.50 -4.01 -1.27
N LEU A 42 4.07 -4.89 -0.46
CA LEU A 42 3.78 -5.00 0.96
C LEU A 42 4.98 -4.49 1.74
N GLU A 43 4.76 -3.47 2.56
CA GLU A 43 5.74 -3.05 3.54
C GLU A 43 6.08 -4.21 4.50
N LYS A 44 7.37 -4.34 4.82
CA LYS A 44 7.90 -5.37 5.70
C LYS A 44 7.13 -5.41 7.02
N GLY A 45 6.54 -6.56 7.32
CA GLY A 45 5.70 -6.77 8.50
C GLY A 45 4.29 -7.22 8.15
N LEU A 46 3.75 -6.74 7.02
CA LEU A 46 2.48 -7.21 6.48
C LEU A 46 2.57 -8.69 6.10
N GLU A 47 1.48 -9.44 6.26
CA GLU A 47 1.39 -10.86 5.86
C GLU A 47 2.46 -11.77 6.49
N ASN A 48 3.00 -11.42 7.66
CA ASN A 48 3.96 -12.24 8.40
C ASN A 48 3.24 -13.18 9.37
N PHE A 49 2.49 -14.13 8.83
CA PHE A 49 1.73 -15.11 9.63
C PHE A 49 2.63 -15.80 10.67
N GLY A 50 2.10 -15.98 11.89
CA GLY A 50 2.82 -16.66 12.97
C GLY A 50 3.88 -15.83 13.70
N ARG A 51 4.02 -14.54 13.40
CA ARG A 51 4.88 -13.61 14.15
C ARG A 51 4.05 -12.57 14.91
N PRO A 52 4.50 -12.09 16.09
CA PRO A 52 3.91 -10.91 16.72
C PRO A 52 3.93 -9.72 15.77
N GLY A 53 2.83 -8.98 15.69
CA GLY A 53 2.71 -7.86 14.74
C GLY A 53 2.23 -8.24 13.34
N HIS A 54 1.62 -9.43 13.16
CA HIS A 54 1.01 -9.80 11.89
C HIS A 54 -0.18 -8.89 11.56
N GLN A 55 -0.10 -8.25 10.39
CA GLN A 55 -1.18 -7.46 9.82
C GLN A 55 -1.53 -8.01 8.43
N PRO A 56 -2.75 -8.53 8.22
CA PRO A 56 -3.19 -9.03 6.93
C PRO A 56 -3.62 -7.89 6.01
N VAL A 57 -3.24 -7.96 4.73
CA VAL A 57 -3.71 -7.00 3.72
C VAL A 57 -5.10 -7.38 3.21
N PRO A 58 -5.91 -6.40 2.76
CA PRO A 58 -7.27 -6.69 2.31
C PRO A 58 -7.29 -7.55 1.05
N PHE A 59 -8.14 -8.58 1.03
CA PHE A 59 -8.38 -9.38 -0.18
C PHE A 59 -9.00 -8.56 -1.31
N SER A 60 -9.83 -7.56 -0.98
CA SER A 60 -10.50 -6.69 -1.94
C SER A 60 -10.27 -5.21 -1.62
N ILE A 61 -9.98 -4.41 -2.64
CA ILE A 61 -9.82 -2.95 -2.56
C ILE A 61 -10.71 -2.25 -3.59
N SER A 62 -11.05 -0.99 -3.39
CA SER A 62 -11.77 -0.22 -4.41
C SER A 62 -10.91 -0.01 -5.66
N CYS A 63 -11.51 -0.15 -6.85
CA CYS A 63 -10.83 0.09 -8.11
C CYS A 63 -10.32 1.53 -8.20
N LYS A 64 -9.08 1.66 -8.67
CA LYS A 64 -8.38 2.95 -8.75
C LYS A 64 -8.32 3.52 -10.15
N TYR A 65 -8.68 2.73 -11.16
CA TYR A 65 -8.86 3.22 -12.51
C TYR A 65 -9.93 4.33 -12.56
N LYS A 66 -9.57 5.47 -13.16
CA LYS A 66 -10.40 6.67 -13.19
C LYS A 66 -11.79 6.37 -13.75
N GLY A 67 -12.82 6.76 -13.00
CA GLY A 67 -14.22 6.59 -13.39
C GLY A 67 -14.80 5.20 -13.13
N CYS A 68 -13.99 4.22 -12.72
CA CYS A 68 -14.49 2.92 -12.32
C CYS A 68 -14.89 2.93 -10.83
N ARG A 69 -16.07 2.40 -10.51
CA ARG A 69 -16.57 2.23 -9.13
C ARG A 69 -16.56 0.76 -8.68
N GLY A 70 -15.85 -0.10 -9.41
CA GLY A 70 -15.73 -1.52 -9.12
C GLY A 70 -14.78 -1.81 -7.96
N PHE A 71 -14.58 -3.10 -7.70
CA PHE A 71 -13.59 -3.60 -6.74
C PHE A 71 -12.49 -4.38 -7.46
N MET A 72 -11.28 -4.31 -6.92
CA MET A 72 -10.14 -5.13 -7.31
C MET A 72 -9.90 -6.18 -6.25
N ASN A 73 -9.75 -7.43 -6.67
CA ASN A 73 -9.46 -8.54 -5.76
C ASN A 73 -8.02 -8.98 -5.95
N HIS A 74 -7.41 -9.51 -4.89
CA HIS A 74 -6.17 -10.27 -4.99
C HIS A 74 -6.42 -11.49 -5.86
N VAL A 75 -5.67 -11.58 -6.95
CA VAL A 75 -5.73 -12.63 -7.96
C VAL A 75 -4.35 -13.21 -8.19
N ASP A 76 -4.27 -14.29 -8.95
CA ASP A 76 -3.00 -14.87 -9.38
C ASP A 76 -2.04 -15.19 -8.21
N PHE A 77 -2.57 -15.70 -7.09
CA PHE A 77 -1.81 -16.09 -5.87
C PHE A 77 -0.52 -16.88 -6.15
N HIS A 78 -0.51 -17.73 -7.17
CA HIS A 78 0.66 -18.51 -7.60
C HIS A 78 1.79 -17.67 -8.22
N LYS A 79 1.53 -16.38 -8.48
CA LYS A 79 2.48 -15.39 -9.01
C LYS A 79 2.86 -14.33 -7.97
N ASP A 80 2.38 -14.46 -6.73
CA ASP A 80 2.76 -13.53 -5.67
C ASP A 80 4.28 -13.47 -5.53
N LEU A 81 4.79 -12.25 -5.40
CA LEU A 81 6.22 -12.03 -5.33
C LEU A 81 6.65 -12.10 -3.87
N TYR A 82 7.62 -12.97 -3.59
CA TYR A 82 8.29 -13.07 -2.30
C TYR A 82 9.77 -12.78 -2.50
N LEU A 83 10.23 -11.64 -1.98
CA LEU A 83 11.63 -11.27 -2.04
C LEU A 83 12.40 -12.01 -0.94
N GLY A 84 13.52 -12.64 -1.31
CA GLY A 84 14.43 -13.25 -0.32
C GLY A 84 15.04 -12.21 0.62
N GLU A 85 15.24 -10.98 0.14
CA GLU A 85 15.70 -9.83 0.92
C GLU A 85 14.79 -8.62 0.67
N SER A 86 14.47 -7.88 1.74
CA SER A 86 13.67 -6.66 1.62
C SER A 86 14.44 -5.60 0.82
N ARG A 87 13.73 -4.83 0.00
CA ARG A 87 14.30 -3.72 -0.77
C ARG A 87 13.55 -2.40 -0.52
N PRO A 88 14.16 -1.25 -0.80
CA PRO A 88 13.43 0.01 -0.84
C PRO A 88 12.30 -0.04 -1.87
N LEU A 89 11.15 0.54 -1.52
CA LEU A 89 10.07 0.83 -2.45
C LEU A 89 10.58 1.80 -3.52
N LYS A 90 10.31 1.51 -4.79
CA LYS A 90 10.72 2.35 -5.91
C LYS A 90 9.65 3.41 -6.20
N LYS A 91 10.07 4.51 -6.82
CA LYS A 91 9.15 5.53 -7.31
C LYS A 91 8.18 4.92 -8.32
N GLY A 92 6.88 5.21 -8.16
CA GLY A 92 5.84 4.70 -9.05
C GLY A 92 5.38 3.28 -8.73
N GLU A 93 5.69 2.76 -7.55
CA GLU A 93 5.12 1.51 -7.05
C GLU A 93 3.96 1.80 -6.09
N SER A 94 2.87 1.05 -6.24
CA SER A 94 1.74 1.07 -5.30
C SER A 94 2.06 0.13 -4.13
N TRP A 95 1.66 0.48 -2.90
CA TRP A 95 1.95 -0.33 -1.72
C TRP A 95 0.92 -0.24 -0.60
N PHE A 96 0.89 -1.27 0.24
CA PHE A 96 0.24 -1.27 1.55
C PHE A 96 1.24 -0.88 2.63
N GLU A 97 0.85 0.08 3.46
CA GLU A 97 1.64 0.58 4.58
C GLU A 97 1.38 -0.25 5.84
N TYR A 98 2.47 -0.55 6.56
CA TYR A 98 2.39 -1.20 7.86
C TYR A 98 1.99 -0.17 8.93
N ASP A 99 0.98 -0.49 9.75
CA ASP A 99 0.57 0.41 10.83
C ASP A 99 1.42 0.17 12.09
N TYR A 100 2.49 0.95 12.22
CA TYR A 100 3.37 0.93 13.39
C TYR A 100 2.68 1.35 14.70
N LYS A 101 1.54 2.04 14.64
CA LYS A 101 0.79 2.45 15.84
C LYS A 101 -0.10 1.35 16.37
N ASN A 102 -0.57 0.46 15.49
CA ASN A 102 -1.39 -0.67 15.85
C ASN A 102 -0.86 -1.99 15.25
N PRO A 103 0.31 -2.48 15.68
CA PRO A 103 0.93 -3.69 15.12
C PRO A 103 0.05 -4.94 15.24
N SER A 104 -0.91 -4.96 16.17
CA SER A 104 -1.87 -6.06 16.34
C SER A 104 -3.23 -5.79 15.68
N GLY A 105 -3.35 -4.74 14.86
CA GLY A 105 -4.57 -4.27 14.19
C GLY A 105 -5.07 -5.18 13.08
N CYS A 106 -5.23 -6.47 13.38
CA CYS A 106 -5.85 -7.43 12.50
C CYS A 106 -7.30 -7.01 12.21
N GLY A 107 -7.65 -6.85 10.94
CA GLY A 107 -8.98 -6.43 10.50
C GLY A 107 -9.17 -4.92 10.34
N ASP A 108 -8.18 -4.10 10.69
CA ASP A 108 -8.22 -2.66 10.43
C ASP A 108 -7.89 -2.38 8.95
N PRO A 109 -8.54 -1.38 8.32
CA PRO A 109 -8.24 -1.02 6.94
C PRO A 109 -6.82 -0.48 6.82
N HIS A 110 -5.99 -1.18 6.05
CA HIS A 110 -4.64 -0.73 5.72
C HIS A 110 -4.67 0.58 4.94
N LYS A 111 -3.72 1.46 5.26
CA LYS A 111 -3.40 2.59 4.38
C LYS A 111 -2.76 2.07 3.11
N MET A 112 -3.30 2.55 2.00
CA MET A 112 -2.86 2.17 0.68
C MET A 112 -2.42 3.40 -0.08
N TRP A 113 -1.29 3.29 -0.75
CA TRP A 113 -0.69 4.33 -1.56
C TRP A 113 -0.53 3.82 -2.98
N LEU A 114 -0.88 4.66 -3.94
CA LEU A 114 -0.89 4.30 -5.35
C LEU A 114 0.27 4.98 -6.05
N LYS A 115 0.80 4.32 -7.08
CA LYS A 115 1.70 4.94 -8.03
C LYS A 115 1.07 6.22 -8.57
N GLU A 116 1.87 7.28 -8.61
CA GLU A 116 1.45 8.49 -9.31
C GLU A 116 1.26 8.16 -10.79
N GLU A 117 0.03 8.19 -11.29
CA GLU A 117 -0.21 8.19 -12.72
C GLU A 117 0.37 9.50 -13.27
N ASN A 118 1.38 9.40 -14.16
CA ASN A 118 1.92 10.55 -14.87
C ASN A 118 0.75 11.32 -15.53
N LYS A 119 0.40 12.48 -14.99
CA LYS A 119 -0.68 13.35 -15.47
C LYS A 119 -0.30 14.10 -16.76
N ASN A 120 0.30 13.41 -17.73
CA ASN A 120 0.64 13.97 -19.04
C ASN A 120 0.08 13.05 -20.12
N ALA A 121 -1.21 13.20 -20.38
CA ALA A 121 -1.85 12.87 -21.65
C ALA A 121 -2.66 14.09 -22.08
#